data_AF-A0AAD4T8A0-F1
#
_entry.id   AF-A0AAD4T8A0-F1
#
_cell.length_a   1.000
_cell.length_b   1.000
_cell.length_c   1.000
_cell.angle_alpha   90.00
_cell.angle_beta   90.00
_cell.angle_gamma   90.00
#
_symmetry.space_group_name_H-M   'P 1'
#
loop_
_entity.id
_entity.type
_entity.pdbx_description
1 polymer ?
#
loop_
_entity_poly.entity_id
_entity_poly.type
_entity_poly.pdbx_seq_one_letter_code
_entity_poly.pdbx_strand_id
1 'polypeptide(L)'
;MKNTKVNLIHFLSALSFSSLLLTISAQLTDSSDVTALGLLQATFPLLAFSSGDPCLPPTTYTWVKCSSDAIPRVTALNLGTALLTGSLPDFSAMDALEIIDLSNNVLQGDFPDFLANFPKLKVLNLANNYLSGTVPTSLRDKSQANTLKLTLTGEGMALCFSDDYTCATETNQEQEHRGPE
;
A
#
# COMPACT_ATOMS: atom_id res chain seq x y z
N MET A 1 -27.23 40.78 67.24
CA MET A 1 -26.16 40.69 66.21
C MET A 1 -26.37 39.42 65.40
N LYS A 2 -26.26 39.55 64.09
CA LYS A 2 -26.74 38.61 63.07
C LYS A 2 -25.75 37.45 62.80
N ASN A 3 -26.34 36.33 62.37
CA ASN A 3 -25.86 35.31 61.43
C ASN A 3 -24.89 34.21 61.88
N THR A 4 -25.49 33.03 62.05
CA THR A 4 -24.94 31.70 61.77
C THR A 4 -24.77 31.51 60.25
N LYS A 5 -23.66 30.92 59.80
CA LYS A 5 -23.62 29.84 58.78
C LYS A 5 -22.25 29.15 58.75
N VAL A 6 -22.33 27.83 58.77
CA VAL A 6 -21.27 26.81 58.68
C VAL A 6 -20.80 26.65 57.22
N ASN A 7 -19.51 26.36 56.98
CA ASN A 7 -19.01 25.42 55.96
C ASN A 7 -17.48 25.28 56.13
N LEU A 8 -16.98 24.16 56.66
CA LEU A 8 -16.79 22.82 56.07
C LEU A 8 -15.39 22.70 55.44
N ILE A 9 -14.60 21.87 56.11
CA ILE A 9 -13.23 21.44 55.86
C ILE A 9 -13.06 20.95 54.42
N HIS A 10 -12.09 21.48 53.67
CA HIS A 10 -11.38 20.78 52.58
C HIS A 10 -9.99 21.43 52.40
N PHE A 11 -9.04 21.10 53.28
CA PHE A 11 -7.61 21.31 52.99
C PHE A 11 -7.06 20.01 52.37
N LEU A 12 -7.10 19.92 51.05
CA LEU A 12 -6.31 18.95 50.30
C LEU A 12 -5.26 19.73 49.49
N SER A 13 -4.03 19.34 49.71
CA SER A 13 -2.80 19.87 49.13
C SER A 13 -2.84 19.93 47.60
N ALA A 14 -2.77 21.13 47.04
CA ALA A 14 -2.37 21.31 45.65
C ALA A 14 -0.84 21.45 45.59
N LEU A 15 -0.14 20.33 45.56
CA LEU A 15 1.20 20.28 45.01
C LEU A 15 1.06 20.64 43.52
N SER A 16 1.57 21.79 43.10
CA SER A 16 1.73 22.08 41.68
C SER A 16 2.82 21.16 41.14
N PHE A 17 2.43 19.96 40.73
CA PHE A 17 3.25 19.21 39.79
C PHE A 17 3.24 20.02 38.50
N SER A 18 4.37 20.68 38.25
CA SER A 18 4.81 21.03 36.91
C SER A 18 4.65 19.79 36.04
N SER A 19 3.52 19.69 35.34
CA SER A 19 3.43 18.85 34.16
C SER A 19 4.16 19.62 33.08
N LEU A 20 5.49 19.46 33.08
CA LEU A 20 6.20 19.42 31.81
C LEU A 20 5.57 18.26 31.04
N LEU A 21 4.45 18.53 30.36
CA LEU A 21 4.00 17.72 29.26
C LEU A 21 5.12 17.82 28.23
N LEU A 22 6.10 16.92 28.35
CA LEU A 22 6.67 16.35 27.15
C LEU A 22 5.48 15.74 26.43
N THR A 23 4.78 16.54 25.62
CA THR A 23 4.06 15.98 24.49
C THR A 23 5.17 15.35 23.66
N ILE A 24 5.44 14.07 23.92
CA ILE A 24 5.91 13.22 22.85
C ILE A 24 4.73 13.26 21.89
N SER A 25 4.78 14.17 20.91
CA SER A 25 3.93 14.06 19.75
C SER A 25 4.31 12.71 19.16
N ALA A 26 3.56 11.66 19.51
CA ALA A 26 3.64 10.41 18.78
C ALA A 26 3.21 10.78 17.37
N GLN A 27 4.19 10.95 16.48
CA GLN A 27 3.87 11.41 15.15
C GLN A 27 3.27 10.25 14.38
N LEU A 28 1.99 10.38 14.07
CA LEU A 28 1.25 9.41 13.29
C LEU A 28 1.83 9.26 11.88
N THR A 29 1.67 8.05 11.33
CA THR A 29 1.89 7.81 9.90
C THR A 29 1.06 8.78 9.07
N ASP A 30 1.58 9.17 7.92
CA ASP A 30 0.85 10.01 6.97
C ASP A 30 -0.52 9.41 6.61
N SER A 31 -1.55 10.26 6.59
CA SER A 31 -2.94 9.81 6.43
C SER A 31 -3.22 9.23 5.04
N SER A 32 -2.46 9.62 4.02
CA SER A 32 -2.56 9.04 2.67
C SER A 32 -2.15 7.57 2.66
N ASP A 33 -1.05 7.25 3.36
CA ASP A 33 -0.57 5.87 3.50
C ASP A 33 -1.53 5.04 4.35
N VAL A 34 -2.04 5.59 5.46
CA VAL A 34 -3.04 4.89 6.30
C VAL A 34 -4.29 4.55 5.49
N THR A 35 -4.77 5.48 4.67
CA THR A 35 -5.96 5.27 3.83
C THR A 35 -5.71 4.19 2.77
N ALA A 36 -4.56 4.25 2.09
CA ALA A 36 -4.18 3.27 1.08
C ALA A 36 -3.96 1.87 1.66
N LEU A 37 -3.36 1.75 2.85
CA LEU A 37 -3.27 0.49 3.58
C LEU A 37 -4.66 -0.03 3.98
N GLY A 38 -5.58 0.86 4.36
CA GLY A 38 -6.98 0.51 4.63
C GLY A 38 -7.67 -0.12 3.41
N LEU A 39 -7.40 0.37 2.20
CA LEU A 39 -7.90 -0.23 0.96
C LEU A 39 -7.32 -1.64 0.76
N LEU A 40 -6.00 -1.82 0.94
CA LEU A 40 -5.37 -3.13 0.88
C LEU A 40 -5.96 -4.12 1.88
N GLN A 41 -6.20 -3.68 3.13
CA GLN A 41 -6.80 -4.53 4.18
C GLN A 41 -8.27 -4.86 3.90
N ALA A 42 -9.01 -3.93 3.28
CA ALA A 42 -10.40 -4.16 2.86
C ALA A 42 -10.48 -5.14 1.68
N THR A 43 -9.56 -5.04 0.71
CA THR A 43 -9.50 -5.94 -0.45
C THR A 43 -8.94 -7.31 -0.08
N PHE A 44 -8.00 -7.37 0.86
CA PHE A 44 -7.34 -8.60 1.29
C PHE A 44 -7.55 -8.81 2.79
N PRO A 45 -8.63 -9.51 3.20
CA PRO A 45 -8.96 -9.74 4.61
C PRO A 45 -7.83 -10.42 5.41
N LEU A 46 -6.95 -11.17 4.74
CA LEU A 46 -5.77 -11.78 5.36
C LEU A 46 -4.77 -10.75 5.94
N LEU A 47 -4.82 -9.49 5.51
CA LEU A 47 -3.98 -8.40 6.02
C LEU A 47 -4.62 -7.63 7.18
N ALA A 48 -5.94 -7.81 7.40
CA ALA A 48 -6.73 -7.06 8.38
C ALA A 48 -6.42 -7.41 9.84
N PHE A 49 -5.62 -8.46 10.10
CA PHE A 49 -5.15 -8.77 11.45
C PHE A 49 -4.14 -7.73 11.98
N SER A 50 -3.63 -6.88 11.10
CA SER A 50 -2.71 -5.80 11.46
C SER A 50 -3.55 -4.60 11.92
N SER A 51 -3.44 -4.24 13.20
CA SER A 51 -4.14 -3.10 13.80
C SER A 51 -3.14 -2.09 14.36
N GLY A 52 -3.61 -0.84 14.56
CA GLY A 52 -2.78 0.25 15.08
C GLY A 52 -2.20 1.14 13.98
N ASP A 53 -1.26 2.00 14.37
CA ASP A 53 -0.54 2.85 13.42
C ASP A 53 0.53 2.00 12.72
N PRO A 54 0.57 1.95 11.37
CA PRO A 54 1.40 1.00 10.63
C PRO A 54 2.91 1.25 10.76
N CYS A 55 3.34 2.47 11.14
CA CYS A 55 4.75 2.84 11.26
C CYS A 55 5.20 3.10 12.71
N LEU A 56 4.30 3.05 13.69
CA LEU A 56 4.62 3.35 15.09
C LEU A 56 4.53 2.12 16.01
N PRO A 57 5.45 1.98 16.98
CA PRO A 57 5.31 0.99 18.06
C PRO A 57 4.03 1.20 18.89
N PRO A 58 3.45 0.11 19.47
CA PRO A 58 3.95 -1.26 19.47
C PRO A 58 3.57 -2.06 18.21
N THR A 59 2.81 -1.46 17.30
CA THR A 59 2.19 -2.13 16.16
C THR A 59 2.95 -1.85 14.88
N THR A 60 3.92 -2.68 14.54
CA THR A 60 4.54 -2.61 13.20
C THR A 60 4.01 -3.77 12.37
N TYR A 61 3.39 -3.47 11.23
CA TYR A 61 2.94 -4.51 10.32
C TYR A 61 4.17 -5.22 9.77
N THR A 62 4.24 -6.55 9.90
CA THR A 62 5.42 -7.32 9.48
C THR A 62 5.72 -7.19 7.99
N TRP A 63 4.69 -6.87 7.20
CA TRP A 63 4.73 -6.67 5.76
C TRP A 63 4.90 -5.19 5.34
N VAL A 64 5.06 -4.26 6.28
CA VAL A 64 5.30 -2.83 6.00
C VAL A 64 6.65 -2.39 6.53
N LYS A 65 7.36 -1.58 5.74
CA LYS A 65 8.50 -0.79 6.20
C LYS A 65 8.21 0.69 6.06
N CYS A 66 8.62 1.48 7.04
CA CYS A 66 8.43 2.93 7.03
C CYS A 66 9.73 3.72 7.08
N SER A 67 9.67 4.98 6.65
CA SER A 67 10.74 5.94 6.85
C SER A 67 10.84 6.39 8.31
N SER A 68 11.99 6.93 8.68
CA SER A 68 12.26 7.49 10.01
C SER A 68 12.09 9.02 10.04
N ASP A 69 11.32 9.56 9.09
CA ASP A 69 11.07 10.99 8.97
C ASP A 69 10.18 11.50 10.10
N ALA A 70 10.10 12.83 10.22
CA ALA A 70 9.22 13.47 11.19
C ALA A 70 7.75 13.07 11.00
N ILE A 71 7.31 12.79 9.77
CA ILE A 71 6.05 12.10 9.44
C ILE A 71 6.42 10.79 8.77
N PRO A 72 6.30 9.64 9.46
CA PRO A 72 6.61 8.35 8.87
C PRO A 72 5.78 8.11 7.61
N ARG A 73 6.45 7.67 6.54
CA ARG A 73 5.83 7.26 5.28
C ARG A 73 6.09 5.79 5.02
N VAL A 74 5.17 5.10 4.35
CA VAL A 74 5.35 3.72 3.90
C VAL A 74 6.32 3.69 2.72
N THR A 75 7.39 2.89 2.87
CA THR A 75 8.49 2.79 1.89
C THR A 75 8.62 1.40 1.30
N ALA A 76 8.09 0.36 1.96
CA ALA A 76 8.03 -0.97 1.39
C ALA A 76 6.77 -1.73 1.77
N LEU A 77 6.23 -2.49 0.81
CA LEU A 77 5.28 -3.57 1.01
C LEU A 77 5.96 -4.90 0.72
N ASN A 78 6.05 -5.77 1.72
CA ASN A 78 6.63 -7.11 1.63
C ASN A 78 5.50 -8.14 1.80
N LEU A 79 4.74 -8.34 0.74
CA LEU A 79 3.54 -9.18 0.69
C LEU A 79 3.75 -10.42 -0.18
N GLY A 80 5.00 -10.85 -0.35
CA GLY A 80 5.33 -12.09 -1.03
C GLY A 80 4.75 -13.30 -0.28
N THR A 81 4.12 -14.23 -1.01
CA THR A 81 3.54 -15.46 -0.43
C THR A 81 2.49 -15.17 0.67
N ALA A 82 1.71 -14.10 0.51
CA ALA A 82 0.65 -13.71 1.44
C ALA A 82 -0.74 -14.29 1.08
N LEU A 83 -0.80 -15.21 0.11
CA LEU A 83 -2.03 -15.84 -0.40
C LEU A 83 -3.08 -14.82 -0.86
N LEU A 84 -2.63 -13.68 -1.40
CA LEU A 84 -3.52 -12.65 -1.91
C LEU A 84 -4.21 -13.13 -3.18
N THR A 85 -5.51 -12.93 -3.28
CA THR A 85 -6.35 -13.36 -4.42
C THR A 85 -7.16 -12.19 -4.96
N GLY A 86 -7.56 -12.25 -6.23
CA GLY A 86 -8.37 -11.21 -6.85
C GLY A 86 -7.52 -10.06 -7.40
N SER A 87 -8.15 -8.91 -7.63
CA SER A 87 -7.50 -7.75 -8.25
C SER A 87 -6.91 -6.79 -7.21
N LEU A 88 -5.86 -6.10 -7.61
CA LEU A 88 -5.14 -5.16 -6.76
C LEU A 88 -5.92 -3.84 -6.63
N PRO A 89 -6.19 -3.32 -5.42
CA PRO A 89 -6.80 -2.00 -5.26
C PRO A 89 -5.79 -0.90 -5.58
N ASP A 90 -6.27 0.28 -5.96
CA ASP A 90 -5.40 1.44 -6.17
C ASP A 90 -4.88 1.96 -4.83
N PHE A 91 -3.57 1.81 -4.63
CA PHE A 91 -2.84 2.34 -3.47
C PHE A 91 -1.75 3.35 -3.89
N SER A 92 -1.92 4.00 -5.04
CA SER A 92 -1.00 5.02 -5.58
C SER A 92 -0.74 6.20 -4.65
N ALA A 93 -1.62 6.43 -3.67
CA ALA A 93 -1.43 7.44 -2.63
C ALA A 93 -0.18 7.19 -1.76
N MET A 94 0.33 5.95 -1.68
CA MET A 94 1.61 5.64 -1.03
C MET A 94 2.82 6.05 -1.90
N ASP A 95 2.93 7.35 -2.20
CA ASP A 95 3.92 7.92 -3.12
C ASP A 95 5.39 7.80 -2.66
N ALA A 96 5.60 7.42 -1.40
CA ALA A 96 6.91 7.18 -0.83
C ALA A 96 7.45 5.75 -1.07
N LEU A 97 6.66 4.86 -1.68
CA LEU A 97 7.04 3.47 -1.92
C LEU A 97 8.30 3.34 -2.79
N GLU A 98 9.27 2.59 -2.27
CA GLU A 98 10.49 2.20 -2.96
C GLU A 98 10.47 0.72 -3.36
N ILE A 99 9.78 -0.11 -2.58
CA ILE A 99 9.73 -1.56 -2.78
C ILE A 99 8.28 -2.04 -2.72
N ILE A 100 7.86 -2.75 -3.76
CA ILE A 100 6.61 -3.50 -3.79
C ILE A 100 6.96 -4.94 -4.15
N ASP A 101 6.84 -5.84 -3.18
CA ASP A 101 6.92 -7.28 -3.41
C ASP A 101 5.54 -7.91 -3.16
N LEU A 102 4.91 -8.35 -4.25
CA LEU A 102 3.63 -9.08 -4.27
C LEU A 102 3.82 -10.46 -4.91
N SER A 103 5.05 -10.97 -4.96
CA SER A 103 5.35 -12.22 -5.65
C SER A 103 4.72 -13.44 -4.98
N ASN A 104 4.50 -14.51 -5.75
CA ASN A 104 3.99 -15.78 -5.26
C ASN A 104 2.62 -15.65 -4.56
N ASN A 105 1.73 -14.89 -5.17
CA ASN A 105 0.34 -14.78 -4.75
C ASN A 105 -0.56 -15.37 -5.85
N VAL A 106 -1.87 -15.16 -5.73
CA VAL A 106 -2.88 -15.58 -6.71
C VAL A 106 -3.62 -14.33 -7.23
N LEU A 107 -2.89 -13.22 -7.38
CA LEU A 107 -3.46 -11.97 -7.91
C LEU A 107 -3.83 -12.16 -9.38
N GLN A 108 -4.99 -11.65 -9.78
CA GLN A 108 -5.58 -11.86 -11.09
C GLN A 108 -6.27 -10.59 -11.63
N GLY A 109 -6.61 -10.63 -12.92
CA GLY A 109 -7.17 -9.50 -13.66
C GLY A 109 -6.07 -8.70 -14.35
N ASP A 110 -6.46 -7.55 -14.88
CA ASP A 110 -5.56 -6.73 -15.70
C ASP A 110 -4.41 -6.13 -14.89
N PHE A 111 -3.29 -5.88 -15.58
CA PHE A 111 -2.16 -5.18 -15.01
C PHE A 111 -2.60 -3.79 -14.49
N PRO A 112 -2.33 -3.47 -13.21
CA PRO A 112 -2.74 -2.18 -12.65
C PRO A 112 -1.75 -1.07 -13.02
N ASP A 113 -2.12 -0.25 -14.00
CA ASP A 113 -1.28 0.82 -14.56
C ASP A 113 -0.73 1.83 -13.54
N PHE A 114 -1.41 2.01 -12.41
CA PHE A 114 -0.92 2.90 -11.35
C PHE A 114 0.46 2.47 -10.81
N LEU A 115 0.82 1.18 -10.92
CA LEU A 115 2.15 0.66 -10.54
C LEU A 115 3.29 1.32 -11.34
N ALA A 116 3.01 1.82 -12.55
CA ALA A 116 3.99 2.52 -13.36
C ALA A 116 4.35 3.93 -12.84
N ASN A 117 3.47 4.51 -12.00
CA ASN A 117 3.48 5.92 -11.65
C ASN A 117 4.08 6.24 -10.27
N PHE A 118 4.52 5.23 -9.51
CA PHE A 118 5.21 5.48 -8.24
C PHE A 118 6.54 6.24 -8.48
N PRO A 119 6.74 7.41 -7.87
CA PRO A 119 7.85 8.29 -8.19
C PRO A 119 9.19 7.82 -7.60
N LYS A 120 9.16 7.03 -6.53
CA LYS A 120 10.35 6.54 -5.81
C LYS A 120 10.62 5.05 -5.98
N LEU A 121 9.83 4.36 -6.80
CA LEU A 121 9.86 2.90 -6.89
C LEU A 121 11.19 2.41 -7.49
N LYS A 122 11.85 1.51 -6.77
CA LYS A 122 13.12 0.88 -7.13
C LYS A 122 12.98 -0.63 -7.33
N VAL A 123 11.98 -1.25 -6.73
CA VAL A 123 11.70 -2.69 -6.88
C VAL A 123 10.21 -2.90 -7.07
N LEU A 124 9.85 -3.55 -8.18
CA LEU A 124 8.50 -4.06 -8.42
C LEU A 124 8.59 -5.55 -8.75
N ASN A 125 8.11 -6.38 -7.83
CA ASN A 125 8.08 -7.82 -8.01
C ASN A 125 6.64 -8.34 -7.97
N LEU A 126 6.13 -8.76 -9.13
CA LEU A 126 4.82 -9.38 -9.29
C LEU A 126 4.93 -10.85 -9.73
N ALA A 127 6.12 -11.44 -9.62
CA ALA A 127 6.38 -12.78 -10.15
C ALA A 127 5.43 -13.82 -9.57
N ASN A 128 5.11 -14.86 -10.36
CA ASN A 128 4.24 -15.97 -9.94
C ASN A 128 2.88 -15.47 -9.41
N ASN A 129 2.16 -14.78 -10.30
CA ASN A 129 0.76 -14.37 -10.16
C ASN A 129 0.01 -14.70 -11.47
N TYR A 130 -1.26 -14.34 -11.56
CA TYR A 130 -2.14 -14.60 -12.72
C TYR A 130 -2.64 -13.30 -13.37
N LEU A 131 -1.78 -12.28 -13.39
CA LEU A 131 -2.10 -11.00 -14.02
C LEU A 131 -2.07 -11.12 -15.54
N SER A 132 -2.97 -10.41 -16.21
CA SER A 132 -3.13 -10.39 -17.65
C SER A 132 -3.09 -8.98 -18.24
N GLY A 133 -3.01 -8.90 -19.56
CA GLY A 133 -3.17 -7.65 -20.29
C GLY A 133 -1.87 -6.87 -20.46
N THR A 134 -2.03 -5.56 -20.61
CA THR A 134 -0.97 -4.71 -21.16
C THR A 134 -0.16 -4.05 -20.05
N VAL A 135 1.17 -4.10 -20.17
CA VAL A 135 2.10 -3.43 -19.26
C VAL A 135 2.60 -2.14 -19.92
N PRO A 136 2.52 -0.98 -19.25
CA PRO A 136 3.08 0.26 -19.77
C PRO A 136 4.58 0.14 -20.05
N THR A 137 5.03 0.57 -21.23
CA THR A 137 6.45 0.53 -21.63
C THR A 137 7.36 1.32 -20.68
N SER A 138 6.84 2.33 -19.99
CA SER A 138 7.58 3.11 -19.00
C SER A 138 8.22 2.25 -17.90
N LEU A 139 7.62 1.12 -17.53
CA LEU A 139 8.20 0.16 -16.58
C LEU A 139 9.41 -0.56 -17.17
N ARG A 140 9.34 -0.95 -18.44
CA ARG A 140 10.47 -1.54 -19.17
C ARG A 140 11.60 -0.55 -19.33
N ASP A 141 11.28 0.70 -19.68
CA ASP A 141 12.26 1.76 -19.88
C ASP A 141 12.99 2.08 -18.57
N LYS A 142 12.26 2.18 -17.44
CA LYS A 142 12.85 2.31 -16.10
C LYS A 142 13.76 1.11 -15.76
N SER A 143 13.36 -0.10 -16.15
CA SER A 143 14.15 -1.32 -15.95
C SER A 143 15.45 -1.32 -16.76
N GLN A 144 15.37 -0.99 -18.06
CA GLN A 144 16.55 -0.87 -18.93
C GLN A 144 17.51 0.24 -18.49
N ALA A 145 16.97 1.33 -17.93
CA ALA A 145 17.75 2.41 -17.34
C ALA A 145 18.34 2.07 -15.96
N ASN A 146 18.13 0.86 -15.44
CA ASN A 146 18.53 0.40 -14.10
C ASN A 146 17.99 1.26 -12.94
N THR A 147 16.89 1.98 -13.14
CA THR A 147 16.24 2.75 -12.07
C THR A 147 15.16 1.95 -11.35
N LEU A 148 14.67 0.87 -11.97
CA LEU A 148 13.68 -0.04 -11.42
C LEU A 148 14.09 -1.50 -11.65
N LYS A 149 14.19 -2.28 -10.58
CA LYS A 149 14.21 -3.75 -10.71
C LYS A 149 12.78 -4.24 -10.93
N LEU A 150 12.48 -4.64 -12.16
CA LEU A 150 11.17 -5.14 -12.57
C LEU A 150 11.18 -6.67 -12.67
N THR A 151 10.20 -7.34 -12.07
CA THR A 151 10.02 -8.81 -12.20
C THR A 151 8.56 -9.15 -12.45
N LEU A 152 8.28 -9.58 -13.68
CA LEU A 152 6.94 -9.87 -14.23
C LEU A 152 6.89 -11.29 -14.83
N THR A 153 7.53 -12.27 -14.20
CA THR A 153 7.68 -13.64 -14.72
C THR A 153 6.90 -14.63 -13.87
N GLY A 154 6.42 -15.72 -14.44
CA GLY A 154 5.84 -16.83 -13.68
C GLY A 154 4.80 -17.61 -14.48
N GLU A 155 4.44 -18.78 -13.98
CA GLU A 155 3.35 -19.56 -14.58
C GLU A 155 2.01 -18.86 -14.34
N GLY A 156 1.18 -18.77 -15.38
CA GLY A 156 -0.15 -18.15 -15.31
C GLY A 156 -0.19 -16.65 -15.61
N MET A 157 0.95 -16.00 -15.80
CA MET A 157 1.01 -14.61 -16.28
C MET A 157 0.78 -14.52 -17.79
N ALA A 158 -0.14 -13.65 -18.19
CA ALA A 158 -0.45 -13.35 -19.59
C ALA A 158 -0.24 -11.84 -19.85
N LEU A 159 1.00 -11.38 -19.63
CA LEU A 159 1.38 -9.97 -19.80
C LEU A 159 2.17 -9.76 -21.09
N CYS A 160 1.95 -8.60 -21.70
CA CYS A 160 2.72 -8.13 -22.83
C CYS A 160 2.85 -6.60 -22.76
N PHE A 161 3.90 -6.01 -23.33
CA PHE A 161 4.11 -4.56 -23.24
C PHE A 161 3.27 -3.79 -24.26
N SER A 162 2.83 -2.57 -23.93
CA SER A 162 1.87 -1.80 -24.76
C SER A 162 2.29 -1.49 -26.19
N ASP A 163 3.57 -1.64 -26.52
CA ASP A 163 4.10 -1.48 -27.88
C ASP A 163 4.34 -2.81 -28.61
N ASP A 164 4.03 -3.94 -27.99
CA ASP A 164 4.12 -5.25 -28.61
C ASP A 164 2.87 -5.53 -29.46
N TYR A 165 3.06 -5.75 -30.76
CA TYR A 165 1.97 -5.99 -31.72
C TYR A 165 1.14 -7.24 -31.37
N THR A 166 1.70 -8.19 -30.61
CA THR A 166 0.99 -9.40 -30.16
C THR A 166 -0.03 -9.12 -29.05
N CYS A 167 0.08 -7.99 -28.32
CA CYS A 167 -0.95 -7.58 -27.36
C CYS A 167 -2.27 -7.20 -28.03
N ALA A 168 -2.22 -6.72 -29.29
CA ALA A 168 -3.37 -6.15 -29.98
C ALA A 168 -4.22 -7.19 -30.72
N THR A 169 -3.79 -8.46 -30.78
CA THR A 169 -4.39 -9.47 -31.66
C THR A 169 -5.43 -10.39 -31.00
N GLU A 170 -5.58 -10.36 -29.67
CA GLU A 170 -6.54 -11.26 -28.99
C GLU A 170 -7.99 -10.73 -28.96
N THR A 171 -8.24 -9.47 -29.33
CA THR A 171 -9.61 -8.90 -29.35
C THR A 171 -10.32 -8.98 -30.71
N ASN A 172 -9.64 -9.45 -31.77
CA ASN A 172 -10.19 -9.40 -33.14
C ASN A 172 -10.52 -10.78 -33.77
N GLN A 173 -10.43 -11.90 -33.05
CA GLN A 173 -10.71 -13.23 -33.65
C GLN A 173 -12.14 -13.77 -33.48
N GLU A 174 -13.08 -13.02 -32.90
CA GLU A 174 -14.49 -13.46 -32.76
C GLU A 174 -15.51 -12.81 -33.72
N GLN A 175 -15.09 -11.97 -34.68
CA GLN A 175 -16.03 -11.30 -35.60
C GLN A 175 -15.84 -11.54 -37.11
N GLU A 176 -15.00 -12.48 -37.55
CA GLU A 176 -14.78 -12.71 -39.00
C GLU A 176 -15.27 -14.08 -39.52
N HIS A 177 -16.28 -14.69 -38.88
CA HIS A 177 -16.92 -15.90 -39.41
C HIS A 177 -18.44 -15.81 -39.54
N ARG A 178 -18.93 -14.76 -40.20
CA ARG A 178 -20.27 -14.80 -40.80
C ARG A 178 -20.36 -14.01 -42.11
N GLY A 179 -20.15 -14.72 -43.21
CA GLY A 179 -20.67 -14.40 -44.55
C GLY A 179 -20.00 -15.28 -45.63
N PRO A 180 -20.63 -15.54 -46.79
CA PRO A 180 -22.03 -15.33 -47.19
C PRO A 180 -22.74 -16.64 -47.65
N GLU A 181 -24.06 -16.70 -47.53
CA GLU A 181 -24.96 -17.41 -48.47
C GLU A 181 -26.11 -16.46 -48.84
#